data_AF-A0A9X0FFL4-F1
#
_entry.id   AF-A0A9X0FFL4-F1
#
_cell.length_a   1.000
_cell.length_b   1.000
_cell.length_c   1.000
_cell.angle_alpha   90.00
_cell.angle_beta   90.00
_cell.angle_gamma   90.00
#
_symmetry.space_group_name_H-M   'P 1'
#
loop_
_entity.id
_entity.type
_entity.pdbx_description
1 polymer ?
#
loop_
_entity_poly.entity_id
_entity_poly.type
_entity_poly.pdbx_seq_one_letter_code
_entity_poly.pdbx_strand_id
1 'polypeptide(L)' 'MLNFSYEKALQNFSHLLDNVATGHEVITVQGANHESVVLISKDDFDSISTGGLPAPTLAAPPPGTNNNLDGWL' A
#
# COMPACT_ATOMS: atom_id res chain seq x y z
N MET A 1 0.18 -9.16 -11.57
CA MET A 1 0.35 -7.70 -11.64
C MET A 1 0.51 -7.32 -13.10
N LEU A 2 -0.50 -6.67 -13.67
CA LEU A 2 -0.52 -6.26 -15.07
C LEU A 2 -0.05 -4.81 -15.17
N ASN A 3 0.79 -4.49 -16.16
CA ASN A 3 1.34 -3.16 -16.34
C ASN A 3 0.87 -2.57 -17.68
N PHE A 4 0.22 -1.41 -17.63
CA PHE A 4 -0.31 -0.72 -18.80
C PHE A 4 0.22 0.70 -18.89
N SER A 5 0.46 1.18 -20.11
CA SER A 5 0.64 2.61 -20.37
C SER A 5 -0.69 3.33 -20.21
N TYR A 6 -0.66 4.60 -19.78
CA TYR A 6 -1.85 5.44 -19.60
C TYR A 6 -2.84 5.37 -20.77
N GLU A 7 -2.36 5.48 -22.01
CA GLU A 7 -3.22 5.45 -23.21
C GLU A 7 -3.97 4.13 -23.39
N LYS A 8 -3.28 2.99 -23.14
CA LYS A 8 -3.90 1.66 -23.21
C LYS A 8 -4.88 1.44 -22.06
N ALA A 9 -4.57 1.96 -20.88
CA ALA A 9 -5.45 1.88 -19.72
C ALA A 9 -6.74 2.66 -19.95
N LEU A 10 -6.67 3.85 -20.54
CA LEU A 10 -7.84 4.66 -20.90
C LEU A 10 -8.77 3.95 -21.89
N GLN A 11 -8.20 3.35 -22.94
CA GLN A 11 -8.99 2.66 -23.96
C GLN A 11 -9.73 1.43 -23.42
N ASN A 12 -9.19 0.79 -22.39
CA ASN A 12 -9.73 -0.46 -21.83
C ASN A 12 -10.25 -0.28 -20.39
N PHE A 13 -10.47 0.96 -19.96
CA PHE A 13 -10.65 1.29 -18.55
C PHE A 13 -11.77 0.49 -17.87
N SER A 14 -12.93 0.39 -18.52
CA SER A 14 -14.07 -0.37 -17.97
C SER A 14 -13.77 -1.86 -17.78
N HIS A 15 -13.00 -2.47 -18.69
CA HIS A 15 -12.60 -3.87 -18.58
C HIS A 15 -11.54 -4.06 -17.48
N LEU A 16 -10.63 -3.09 -17.31
CA LEU A 16 -9.66 -3.13 -16.22
C LEU A 16 -10.34 -3.01 -14.86
N LEU A 17 -11.39 -2.18 -14.74
CA LEU A 17 -12.19 -2.09 -13.52
C LEU A 17 -12.95 -3.38 -13.22
N ASP A 18 -13.53 -4.04 -14.24
CA ASP A 18 -14.22 -5.32 -14.07
C ASP A 18 -13.26 -6.40 -13.53
N ASN A 19 -12.06 -6.48 -14.13
CA ASN A 19 -10.99 -7.38 -13.68
C ASN A 19 -10.52 -7.10 -12.25
N VAL A 20 -10.39 -5.82 -11.87
CA VAL A 20 -10.01 -5.43 -10.51
C VAL A 20 -11.12 -5.75 -9.52
N ALA A 21 -12.38 -5.46 -9.85
CA ALA A 21 -13.51 -5.60 -8.94
C ALA A 21 -14.00 -7.04 -8.77
N THR A 22 -13.92 -7.87 -9.83
CA THR A 22 -14.43 -9.25 -9.81
C THR A 22 -13.30 -10.29 -9.74
N GLY A 23 -12.18 -10.00 -10.40
CA GLY A 23 -11.02 -10.90 -10.49
C GLY A 23 -9.95 -10.62 -9.45
N HIS A 24 -10.10 -9.59 -8.60
CA HIS A 24 -9.11 -9.17 -7.61
C HIS A 24 -7.72 -8.91 -8.22
N GLU A 25 -7.69 -8.50 -9.50
CA GLU A 25 -6.43 -8.23 -10.18
C GLU A 25 -5.81 -6.90 -9.72
N VAL A 26 -4.50 -6.88 -9.50
CA VAL A 26 -3.74 -5.64 -9.24
C VAL A 26 -3.13 -5.12 -10.54
N ILE A 27 -3.50 -3.91 -10.91
CA ILE A 27 -3.14 -3.29 -12.18
C ILE A 27 -2.31 -2.03 -11.93
N THR A 28 -1.17 -1.92 -12.58
CA THR A 28 -0.33 -0.71 -12.56
C THR A 28 -0.48 0.03 -13.87
N VAL A 29 -0.76 1.33 -13.77
CA VAL A 29 -0.86 2.23 -14.92
C VAL A 29 0.29 3.22 -14.83
N GLN A 30 1.19 3.14 -15.81
CA GLN A 30 2.34 4.04 -15.91
C GLN A 30 1.95 5.31 -16.68
N GLY A 31 2.08 6.45 -16.00
CA GLY A 31 2.02 7.77 -16.61
C GLY A 31 3.34 8.14 -17.29
N ALA A 32 3.25 8.98 -18.32
CA ALA A 32 4.41 9.42 -19.10
C ALA A 32 5.46 10.20 -18.27
N ASN A 33 5.06 10.82 -17.17
CA ASN A 33 5.90 11.64 -16.29
C ASN A 33 6.35 10.93 -15.01
N HIS A 34 6.53 9.59 -15.05
CA HIS A 34 6.93 8.73 -13.93
C HIS A 34 5.88 8.58 -12.80
N GLU A 35 4.76 9.28 -12.85
CA GLU A 35 3.62 9.02 -11.96
C GLU A 35 2.93 7.72 -12.38
N SER A 36 3.15 6.67 -11.59
CA SER A 36 2.47 5.39 -11.78
C SER A 36 1.39 5.25 -10.71
N VAL A 37 0.19 4.85 -11.14
CA VAL A 37 -0.93 4.57 -10.23
C VAL A 37 -1.20 3.09 -10.18
N VAL A 38 -1.64 2.60 -9.01
CA VAL A 38 -2.05 1.21 -8.82
C VAL A 38 -3.55 1.18 -8.61
N LEU A 39 -4.23 0.37 -9.40
CA LEU A 39 -5.63 0.03 -9.22
C LEU A 39 -5.71 -1.31 -8.50
N ILE A 40 -6.49 -1.30 -7.43
CA ILE A 40 -6.77 -2.44 -6.57
C ILE A 40 -8.24 -2.35 -6.14
N SER A 41 -8.85 -3.50 -5.86
CA SER A 41 -10.21 -3.54 -5.34
C SER A 41 -10.26 -2.87 -3.96
N LYS A 42 -11.45 -2.44 -3.56
CA LYS A 42 -11.64 -1.83 -2.24
C LYS A 42 -11.41 -2.86 -1.13
N ASP A 43 -11.94 -4.05 -1.30
CA ASP A 43 -11.86 -5.18 -0.36
C ASP A 43 -10.42 -5.69 -0.17
N ASP A 44 -9.62 -5.78 -1.23
CA ASP A 44 -8.18 -6.10 -1.10
C ASP A 44 -7.43 -4.96 -0.41
N PHE A 45 -7.73 -3.70 -0.75
CA PHE A 45 -7.15 -2.56 -0.06
C PHE A 45 -7.51 -2.52 1.43
N ASP A 46 -8.78 -2.75 1.77
CA ASP A 46 -9.25 -2.82 3.15
C ASP A 46 -8.58 -3.99 3.90
N SER A 47 -8.37 -5.13 3.25
CA SER A 47 -7.68 -6.28 3.85
C SER A 47 -6.19 -5.97 4.15
N ILE A 48 -5.51 -5.28 3.24
CA ILE A 48 -4.10 -4.88 3.41
C ILE A 48 -3.97 -3.76 4.46
N SER A 49 -4.89 -2.79 4.45
CA SER A 49 -4.85 -1.66 5.40
C SER A 49 -5.31 -2.04 6.81
N THR A 50 -6.27 -2.96 6.94
CA THR A 50 -6.74 -3.49 8.23
C THR A 50 -5.82 -4.58 8.77
N GLY A 51 -5.18 -5.35 7.87
CA GLY A 51 -4.05 -6.22 8.18
C GLY A 51 -2.77 -5.44 8.44
N GLY A 52 -2.89 -4.33 9.19
CA GLY A 52 -1.84 -3.38 9.47
C GLY A 52 -0.53 -4.10 9.70
N LEU A 53 0.53 -3.59 9.05
CA LEU A 53 1.90 -3.83 9.51
C LEU A 53 1.84 -3.87 11.03
N PRO A 54 2.30 -4.94 11.70
CA PRO A 54 2.34 -4.93 13.15
C PRO A 54 2.98 -3.60 13.51
N ALA A 55 2.23 -2.74 14.25
CA ALA A 55 2.76 -1.47 14.71
C ALA A 55 4.18 -1.80 15.18
N PRO A 56 5.24 -1.15 14.66
CA PRO A 56 6.59 -1.52 15.02
C PRO A 56 6.56 -1.57 16.52
N THR A 57 6.67 -2.77 17.07
CA THR A 57 6.65 -2.95 18.50
C THR A 57 7.88 -2.17 18.87
N LEU A 58 7.67 -1.00 19.46
CA LEU A 58 8.67 -0.38 20.31
C LEU A 58 8.90 -1.47 21.32
N ALA A 59 9.86 -2.34 21.02
CA ALA A 59 10.22 -3.44 21.86
C ALA A 59 10.43 -2.78 23.21
N ALA A 60 9.58 -3.14 24.18
CA ALA A 60 9.74 -2.63 25.52
C ALA A 60 11.22 -2.84 25.85
N PRO A 61 11.94 -1.81 26.31
CA PRO A 61 13.33 -2.00 26.70
C PRO A 61 13.36 -3.19 27.66
N PRO A 62 14.36 -4.09 27.53
CA PRO A 62 14.44 -5.27 28.39
C PRO A 62 14.28 -4.83 29.85
N PRO A 63 13.54 -5.60 30.68
CA PRO A 63 13.30 -5.23 32.07
C PRO A 63 14.67 -5.09 32.75
N GLY A 64 15.09 -3.85 32.98
CA GLY A 64 16.44 -3.55 33.48
C GLY A 64 17.07 -2.25 32.97
N THR A 65 16.55 -1.56 31.95
CA THR A 65 17.09 -0.23 31.56
C THR A 65 16.45 0.89 32.36
N ASN A 66 17.05 1.16 33.51
CA ASN A 66 16.89 2.34 34.34
C ASN A 66 17.27 3.64 33.59
N ASN A 67 16.30 4.24 32.90
CA ASN A 67 16.43 5.58 32.33
C ASN A 67 16.35 6.64 33.45
N ASN A 68 17.47 6.88 34.12
CA ASN A 68 17.66 8.09 34.92
C ASN A 68 17.95 9.24 33.96
N LEU A 69 16.95 10.08 33.69
CA LEU A 69 17.01 11.26 32.82
C LEU A 69 16.97 12.56 33.63
N ASP A 70 17.61 12.60 34.79
CA ASP A 70 17.80 13.83 35.58
C ASP A 70 19.30 14.16 35.66
N GLY A 71 19.76 15.12 34.84
CA GLY A 71 21.15 15.56 34.95
C GLY A 71 21.72 16.56 33.94
N TRP A 72 20.90 17.26 33.14
CA TRP A 72 21.38 18.41 32.35
C TRP A 72 20.33 19.53 32.30
N LEU A 73 20.19 20.25 33.42
CA LEU A 73 19.85 21.67 33.47
C LEU A 73 20.60 22.32 34.64
#